data_AF-K1UI31-F1
#
_entry.id   AF-K1UI31-F1
#
_cell.length_a   1.000
_cell.length_b   1.000
_cell.length_c   1.000
_cell.angle_alpha   90.00
_cell.angle_beta   90.00
_cell.angle_gamma   90.00
#
_symmetry.space_group_name_H-M   'P 1'
#
loop_
_entity.id
_entity.type
_entity.pdbx_description
1 polymer ?
#
loop_
_entity_poly.entity_id
_entity_poly.type
_entity_poly.pdbx_seq_one_letter_code
_entity_poly.pdbx_strand_id
1 'polypeptide(L)'
;MGGKSAINNYSSEFLYKCWKRFRKYYATLTGITQNVEECLLSDTARLMFANSEFLVLLNQAPTDRAELAKLLDASDAQMDYVSDAPAGHGLIKVGSCLVPFINELPRDTELYRL
;
A
#
# COMPACT_ATOMS: atom_id res chain seq x y z
N MET A 1 -14.77 15.87 -32.57
CA MET A 1 -14.34 16.47 -31.29
C MET A 1 -15.16 15.83 -30.18
N GLY A 2 -14.72 14.69 -29.65
CA GLY A 2 -15.43 13.96 -28.60
C GLY A 2 -14.95 14.44 -27.24
N GLY A 3 -15.80 15.19 -26.53
CA GLY A 3 -15.55 15.57 -25.15
C GLY A 3 -15.50 14.32 -24.28
N LYS A 4 -14.30 13.93 -23.87
CA LYS A 4 -14.13 13.05 -22.70
C LYS A 4 -14.77 13.79 -21.54
N SER A 5 -15.89 13.26 -21.05
CA SER A 5 -16.48 13.62 -19.75
C SER A 5 -15.34 13.82 -18.76
N ALA A 6 -15.17 15.04 -18.27
CA ALA A 6 -14.20 15.35 -17.24
C ALA A 6 -14.59 14.53 -16.01
N ILE A 7 -13.95 13.37 -15.83
CA ILE A 7 -14.00 12.63 -14.58
C ILE A 7 -13.50 13.62 -13.54
N ASN A 8 -14.41 14.10 -12.70
CA ASN A 8 -14.08 15.06 -11.66
C ASN A 8 -13.15 14.34 -10.66
N ASN A 9 -11.86 14.54 -10.83
CA ASN A 9 -10.81 13.84 -10.08
C ASN A 9 -10.56 14.46 -8.69
N TYR A 10 -11.54 15.21 -8.18
CA TYR A 10 -11.45 15.99 -6.94
C TYR A 10 -10.95 15.16 -5.75
N SER A 11 -11.49 13.94 -5.57
CA SER A 11 -11.14 13.08 -4.45
C SER A 11 -9.67 12.63 -4.49
N SER A 12 -9.13 12.29 -5.66
CA SER A 12 -7.74 11.87 -5.76
C SER A 12 -6.78 13.06 -5.60
N GLU A 13 -7.14 14.24 -6.14
CA GLU A 13 -6.37 15.46 -5.90
C GLU A 13 -6.37 15.86 -4.43
N PHE A 14 -7.51 15.70 -3.75
CA PHE A 14 -7.61 15.95 -2.32
C PHE A 14 -6.70 15.01 -1.53
N LEU A 15 -6.81 13.70 -1.77
CA LEU A 15 -5.94 12.69 -1.14
C LEU A 15 -4.46 12.96 -1.40
N TYR A 16 -4.09 13.30 -2.63
CA TYR A 16 -2.74 13.68 -2.99
C TYR A 16 -2.22 14.89 -2.22
N LYS A 17 -3.04 15.94 -2.10
CA LYS A 17 -2.72 17.14 -1.32
C LYS A 17 -2.55 16.79 0.16
N CYS A 18 -3.38 15.91 0.72
CA CYS A 18 -3.23 15.41 2.08
C CYS A 18 -1.91 14.66 2.27
N TRP A 19 -1.60 13.69 1.39
CA TRP A 19 -0.37 12.88 1.44
C TRP A 19 0.90 13.75 1.42
N LYS A 20 0.90 14.83 0.64
CA LYS A 20 2.04 15.77 0.55
C LYS A 20 2.16 16.75 1.73
N ARG A 21 1.05 17.09 2.39
CA ARG A 21 1.01 18.22 3.34
C ARG A 21 0.88 17.81 4.79
N PHE A 22 0.23 16.70 5.12
CA PHE A 22 -0.07 16.35 6.52
C PHE A 22 1.20 16.24 7.38
N ARG A 23 2.30 15.72 6.82
CA ARG A 23 3.61 15.71 7.47
C ARG A 23 4.11 17.09 7.93
N LYS A 24 3.73 18.18 7.23
CA LYS A 24 4.12 19.56 7.59
C LYS A 24 3.38 20.06 8.83
N TYR A 25 2.30 19.39 9.21
CA TYR A 25 1.45 19.72 10.35
C TYR A 25 1.54 18.67 11.45
N TYR A 26 2.57 17.83 11.45
CA TYR A 26 2.74 16.71 12.39
C TYR A 26 1.56 15.72 12.40
N ALA A 27 0.83 15.64 11.29
CA ALA A 27 -0.26 14.68 11.10
C ALA A 27 0.20 13.49 10.27
N THR A 28 -0.29 12.30 10.62
CA THR A 28 -0.09 11.06 9.86
C THR A 28 -1.32 10.77 9.02
N LEU A 29 -1.11 10.26 7.81
CA LEU A 29 -2.17 9.78 6.94
C LEU A 29 -1.93 8.31 6.61
N THR A 30 -2.97 7.51 6.76
CA THR A 30 -2.95 6.09 6.45
C THR A 30 -4.00 5.81 5.38
N GLY A 31 -3.62 5.01 4.38
CA GLY A 31 -4.48 4.54 3.32
C GLY A 31 -4.43 3.02 3.29
N ILE A 32 -5.59 2.40 3.06
CA ILE A 32 -5.75 0.95 3.01
C ILE A 32 -6.50 0.64 1.73
N THR A 33 -5.97 -0.28 0.92
CA THR A 33 -6.60 -0.75 -0.32
C THR A 33 -6.38 -2.25 -0.47
N GLN A 34 -7.32 -2.91 -1.15
CA GLN A 34 -7.23 -4.33 -1.51
C GLN A 34 -6.83 -4.53 -2.98
N ASN A 35 -7.13 -3.56 -3.85
CA ASN A 35 -6.84 -3.64 -5.27
C ASN A 35 -5.64 -2.74 -5.60
N VAL A 36 -4.45 -3.32 -5.57
CA VAL A 36 -3.22 -2.57 -5.81
C VAL A 36 -3.07 -2.24 -7.29
N GLU A 37 -3.33 -3.19 -8.19
CA GLU A 37 -3.28 -3.00 -9.65
C GLU A 37 -4.07 -1.77 -10.09
N GLU A 38 -5.34 -1.66 -9.67
CA GLU A 38 -6.17 -0.50 -10.00
C GLU A 38 -5.61 0.81 -9.45
N CYS A 39 -5.03 0.79 -8.24
CA CYS A 39 -4.36 1.96 -7.69
C CYS A 39 -3.11 2.31 -8.52
N LEU A 40 -2.34 1.32 -8.96
CA LEU A 40 -1.12 1.55 -9.74
C LEU A 40 -1.41 2.05 -11.17
N LEU A 41 -2.65 1.96 -11.67
CA LEU A 41 -3.06 2.66 -12.91
C LEU A 41 -3.09 4.19 -12.76
N SER A 42 -3.15 4.71 -11.52
CA SER A 42 -3.16 6.14 -11.23
C SER A 42 -1.77 6.62 -10.83
N ASP A 43 -1.21 7.57 -11.59
CA ASP A 43 0.06 8.24 -11.25
C ASP A 43 0.03 8.82 -9.83
N THR A 44 -1.14 9.29 -9.38
CA THR A 44 -1.32 9.83 -8.03
C THR A 44 -1.09 8.75 -6.97
N ALA A 45 -1.69 7.59 -7.13
CA ALA A 45 -1.54 6.51 -6.17
C ALA A 45 -0.14 5.86 -6.25
N ARG A 46 0.44 5.69 -7.44
CA ARG A 46 1.86 5.28 -7.58
C ARG A 46 2.78 6.20 -6.77
N LEU A 47 2.58 7.52 -6.88
CA LEU A 47 3.33 8.49 -6.10
C LEU A 47 3.04 8.39 -4.60
N MET A 48 1.80 8.09 -4.19
CA MET A 48 1.47 7.87 -2.77
C MET A 48 2.24 6.68 -2.19
N PHE A 49 2.28 5.54 -2.89
CA PHE A 49 3.06 4.38 -2.47
C PHE A 49 4.56 4.68 -2.43
N ALA A 50 5.13 5.23 -3.51
CA ALA A 50 6.57 5.51 -3.59
C ALA A 50 7.06 6.52 -2.54
N ASN A 51 6.23 7.50 -2.18
CA ASN A 51 6.57 8.50 -1.16
C ASN A 51 6.21 8.09 0.28
N SER A 52 5.60 6.91 0.47
CA SER A 52 5.29 6.43 1.81
C SER A 52 6.53 5.86 2.47
N GLU A 53 6.93 6.47 3.59
CA GLU A 53 8.06 6.02 4.40
C GLU A 53 7.80 4.63 4.99
N PHE A 54 6.54 4.39 5.37
CA PHE A 54 6.06 3.16 5.97
C PHE A 54 4.97 2.53 5.09
N LEU A 55 5.14 1.26 4.72
CA LEU A 55 4.12 0.46 4.05
C LEU A 55 4.02 -0.91 4.70
N VAL A 56 2.80 -1.43 4.78
CA VAL A 56 2.53 -2.83 5.14
C VAL A 56 1.89 -3.49 3.92
N LEU A 57 2.54 -4.52 3.41
CA LEU A 57 2.04 -5.36 2.33
C LEU A 57 1.69 -6.71 2.93
N LEU A 58 0.41 -7.05 2.92
CA LEU A 58 -0.06 -8.40 3.24
C LEU A 58 -0.03 -9.27 1.98
N ASN A 59 -0.62 -10.45 2.00
CA ASN A 59 -0.77 -11.30 0.82
C ASN A 59 -1.33 -10.54 -0.39
N GLN A 60 -0.65 -10.63 -1.53
CA GLN A 60 -1.02 -9.94 -2.79
C GLN A 60 -1.40 -10.94 -3.88
N ALA A 61 -2.28 -10.53 -4.80
CA ALA A 61 -2.61 -11.35 -5.96
C ALA A 61 -1.40 -11.44 -6.92
N PRO A 62 -1.24 -12.53 -7.69
CA PRO A 62 -0.09 -12.71 -8.57
C PRO A 62 0.15 -11.57 -9.56
N THR A 63 -0.91 -10.93 -10.07
CA THR A 63 -0.83 -9.80 -11.00
C THR A 63 -0.26 -8.54 -10.35
N ASP A 64 -0.56 -8.30 -9.07
CA ASP A 64 -0.08 -7.14 -8.30
C ASP A 64 1.41 -7.22 -7.96
N ARG A 65 1.90 -8.45 -7.72
CA ARG A 65 3.27 -8.69 -7.19
C ARG A 65 4.35 -8.12 -8.10
N ALA A 66 4.23 -8.33 -9.41
CA ALA A 66 5.25 -7.89 -10.36
C ALA A 66 5.37 -6.36 -10.41
N GLU A 67 4.26 -5.63 -10.31
CA GLU A 67 4.28 -4.17 -10.31
C GLU A 67 4.73 -3.61 -8.95
N LEU A 68 4.33 -4.23 -7.85
CA LEU A 68 4.83 -3.89 -6.51
C LEU A 68 6.33 -4.11 -6.37
N ALA A 69 6.86 -5.22 -6.89
CA ALA A 69 8.28 -5.53 -6.88
C ALA A 69 9.10 -4.41 -7.53
N LYS A 70 8.68 -3.98 -8.72
CA LYS A 70 9.32 -2.87 -9.45
C LYS A 70 9.20 -1.54 -8.71
N LEU A 71 8.02 -1.26 -8.15
CA LEU A 71 7.75 0.00 -7.46
C LEU A 71 8.58 0.16 -6.18
N LEU A 72 8.84 -0.95 -5.49
CA LEU A 72 9.50 -0.97 -4.19
C LEU A 72 10.97 -1.40 -4.25
N ASP A 73 11.47 -1.71 -5.45
CA ASP A 73 12.81 -2.29 -5.66
C ASP A 73 13.02 -3.55 -4.80
N ALA A 74 11.98 -4.41 -4.76
CA ALA A 74 11.98 -5.64 -3.98
C ALA A 74 12.49 -6.81 -4.83
N SER A 75 13.33 -7.64 -4.23
CA SER A 75 13.78 -8.91 -4.82
C SER A 75 12.67 -9.96 -4.84
N ASP A 76 12.79 -10.96 -5.72
CA ASP A 76 11.85 -12.08 -5.79
C ASP A 76 11.71 -12.79 -4.43
N ALA A 77 12.82 -13.00 -3.73
CA ALA A 77 12.83 -13.61 -2.39
C ALA A 77 12.10 -12.77 -1.33
N GLN A 78 12.06 -11.44 -1.48
CA GLN A 78 11.23 -10.61 -0.61
C GLN A 78 9.76 -10.75 -0.99
N MET A 79 9.44 -10.79 -2.28
CA MET A 79 8.07 -10.91 -2.75
C MET A 79 7.42 -12.26 -2.43
N ASP A 80 8.21 -13.30 -2.19
CA ASP A 80 7.71 -14.58 -1.66
C ASP A 80 6.96 -14.42 -0.32
N TYR A 81 7.32 -13.43 0.51
CA TYR A 81 6.62 -13.16 1.78
C TYR A 81 5.23 -12.54 1.64
N VAL A 82 4.87 -12.09 0.44
CA VAL A 82 3.52 -11.62 0.10
C VAL A 82 2.85 -12.52 -0.95
N SER A 83 3.44 -13.70 -1.21
CA SER A 83 2.90 -14.73 -2.09
C SER A 83 2.32 -15.87 -1.28
N ASP A 84 1.00 -16.09 -1.41
CA ASP A 84 0.28 -17.15 -0.70
C ASP A 84 0.53 -17.11 0.82
N ALA A 85 0.72 -15.89 1.33
CA ALA A 85 1.06 -15.64 2.72
C ALA A 85 -0.16 -15.87 3.62
N PRO A 86 0.01 -16.48 4.81
CA PRO A 86 -1.07 -16.62 5.78
C PRO A 86 -1.62 -15.26 6.24
N ALA A 87 -2.83 -15.26 6.79
CA ALA A 87 -3.42 -14.05 7.36
C ALA A 87 -2.51 -13.47 8.47
N GLY A 88 -2.20 -12.18 8.38
CA GLY A 88 -1.30 -11.49 9.31
C GLY A 88 0.19 -11.56 8.96
N HIS A 89 0.56 -12.24 7.87
CA HIS A 89 1.94 -12.32 7.38
C HIS A 89 2.15 -11.36 6.20
N GLY A 90 3.38 -10.90 6.00
CA GLY A 90 3.70 -10.04 4.86
C GLY A 90 5.06 -9.36 4.92
N LEU A 91 5.16 -8.21 4.26
CA LEU A 91 6.32 -7.33 4.27
C LEU A 91 5.99 -5.97 4.88
N ILE A 92 6.94 -5.42 5.64
CA ILE A 92 6.96 -4.02 6.04
C ILE A 92 8.09 -3.32 5.30
N LYS A 93 7.77 -2.22 4.62
CA LYS A 93 8.76 -1.26 4.14
C LYS A 93 8.90 -0.14 5.18
N VAL A 94 10.12 0.12 5.62
CA VAL A 94 10.47 1.30 6.44
C VAL A 94 11.69 1.97 5.84
N GLY A 95 11.52 3.20 5.34
CA GLY A 95 12.57 3.89 4.59
C GLY A 95 12.99 3.06 3.37
N SER A 96 14.25 2.65 3.32
CA SER A 96 14.80 1.77 2.28
C SER A 96 14.82 0.28 2.65
N CYS A 97 14.39 -0.08 3.86
CA CYS A 97 14.39 -1.46 4.32
C CYS A 97 13.05 -2.14 4.02
N LEU A 98 13.10 -3.34 3.46
CA LEU A 98 11.96 -4.24 3.35
C LEU A 98 12.22 -5.47 4.24
N VAL A 99 11.33 -5.69 5.20
CA VAL A 99 11.50 -6.70 6.24
C VAL A 99 10.25 -7.57 6.31
N PRO A 100 10.37 -8.91 6.31
CA PRO A 100 9.22 -9.78 6.54
C PRO A 100 8.70 -9.60 7.96
N PHE A 101 7.40 -9.75 8.12
CA PHE A 101 6.76 -9.72 9.43
C PHE A 101 5.67 -10.78 9.57
N ILE A 102 5.44 -11.17 10.82
CA ILE A 102 4.41 -12.12 11.23
C ILE A 102 3.62 -11.46 12.34
N ASN A 103 2.32 -11.28 12.13
CA ASN A 103 1.39 -10.74 13.11
C ASN A 103 0.24 -11.74 13.34
N GLU A 104 0.54 -12.78 14.10
CA GLU A 104 -0.46 -13.76 14.54
C GLU A 104 -1.09 -13.29 15.85
N LEU A 105 -2.38 -12.94 15.81
CA LEU A 105 -3.12 -12.55 17.00
C LEU A 105 -3.80 -13.79 17.63
N PRO A 106 -3.51 -14.15 18.90
CA PRO A 106 -4.16 -15.29 19.52
C PRO A 106 -5.67 -15.05 19.66
N ARG A 107 -6.47 -15.99 19.16
CA ARG A 107 -7.94 -15.84 19.06
C ARG A 107 -8.65 -15.90 20.41
N ASP A 108 -7.96 -16.36 21.44
CA ASP A 108 -8.43 -16.47 22.82
C ASP A 108 -8.20 -15.20 23.65
N THR A 109 -7.62 -14.15 23.06
CA THR A 109 -7.42 -12.85 23.72
C THR A 109 -8.68 -12.00 23.71
N GLU A 110 -8.83 -11.14 24.71
CA GLU A 110 -9.88 -10.10 24.70
C GLU A 110 -9.73 -9.18 23.50
N LEU A 111 -8.48 -8.86 23.12
CA LEU A 111 -8.17 -8.01 21.96
C LEU A 111 -8.72 -8.57 20.64
N TYR A 112 -8.67 -9.89 20.43
CA TYR A 112 -9.22 -10.51 19.21
C TYR A 112 -10.76 -10.48 19.16
N ARG A 113 -11.43 -10.36 20.31
CA ARG A 113 -12.90 -10.40 20.40
C ARG A 113 -13.56 -9.02 20.33
N LEU A 114 -12.79 -7.93 20.36
CA LEU A 114 -13.28 -6.57 20.13
C LEU A 114 -13.73 -6.41 18.68
#